data_AF-A0A354Q6V4-F1
#
_entry.id   AF-A0A354Q6V4-F1
#
_cell.length_a   1.000
_cell.length_b   1.000
_cell.length_c   1.000
_cell.angle_alpha   90.00
_cell.angle_beta   90.00
_cell.angle_gamma   90.00
#
_symmetry.space_group_name_H-M   'P 1'
#
loop_
_entity.id
_entity.type
_entity.pdbx_description
1 polymer ?
#
loop_
_entity_poly.entity_id
_entity_poly.type
_entity_poly.pdbx_seq_one_letter_code
_entity_poly.pdbx_strand_id
1 'polypeptide(L)'
;RHKKYSRAERDILKYWKLKYLQQHLGEIFEAKVRKKLANNNTEIELLELDCIVPVAGMGEHEDGEQLLLLINEVGLEPPRLGVKTQTPGAEVIPHRLE
;
A
#
# COMPACT_ATOMS: atom_id res chain seq x y z
N ARG A 1 23.24 -13.31 14.72
CA ARG A 1 23.60 -12.42 13.59
C ARG A 1 22.55 -12.41 12.47
N HIS A 2 21.89 -13.55 12.16
CA HIS A 2 20.87 -13.67 11.10
C HIS A 2 19.62 -12.76 11.22
N LYS A 3 19.12 -12.45 12.42
CA LYS A 3 17.93 -11.59 12.61
C LYS A 3 18.10 -10.12 12.20
N LYS A 4 19.33 -9.60 12.10
CA LYS A 4 19.58 -8.20 11.70
C LYS A 4 19.59 -8.03 10.19
N TYR A 5 20.13 -9.00 9.45
CA TYR A 5 20.11 -9.01 7.98
C TYR A 5 18.67 -9.06 7.45
N SER A 6 17.81 -9.87 8.06
CA SER A 6 16.40 -9.97 7.67
C SER A 6 15.60 -8.67 7.83
N ARG A 7 16.02 -7.75 8.70
CA ARG A 7 15.34 -6.45 8.84
C ARG A 7 15.79 -5.47 7.76
N ALA A 8 17.12 -5.35 7.56
CA ALA A 8 17.69 -4.51 6.52
C ALA A 8 17.23 -4.94 5.12
N GLU A 9 17.17 -6.25 4.85
CA GLU A 9 16.64 -6.79 3.59
C GLU A 9 15.17 -6.41 3.38
N ARG A 10 14.33 -6.53 4.41
CA ARG A 10 12.92 -6.12 4.34
C ARG A 10 12.78 -4.62 4.11
N ASP A 11 13.62 -3.81 4.75
CA ASP A 11 13.61 -2.35 4.58
C ASP A 11 14.06 -1.96 3.15
N ILE A 12 15.09 -2.62 2.61
CA ILE A 12 15.55 -2.43 1.22
C ILE A 12 14.45 -2.83 0.23
N LEU A 13 13.86 -4.02 0.39
CA LEU A 13 12.77 -4.47 -0.48
C LEU A 13 11.58 -3.51 -0.41
N LYS A 14 11.21 -3.07 0.78
CA LYS A 14 10.13 -2.09 0.97
C LYS A 14 10.45 -0.76 0.26
N TYR A 15 11.69 -0.27 0.36
CA TYR A 15 12.12 0.93 -0.34
C TYR A 15 11.93 0.80 -1.85
N TRP A 16 12.35 -0.32 -2.45
CA TRP A 16 12.18 -0.53 -3.90
C TRP A 16 10.72 -0.68 -4.31
N LYS A 17 9.89 -1.36 -3.50
CA LYS A 17 8.43 -1.44 -3.75
C LYS A 17 7.78 -0.05 -3.72
N LEU A 18 8.16 0.81 -2.78
CA LEU A 18 7.67 2.19 -2.74
C LEU A 18 8.20 3.01 -3.92
N LYS A 19 9.47 2.85 -4.28
CA LYS A 19 10.05 3.53 -5.46
C LYS A 19 9.32 3.13 -6.74
N TYR A 20 8.95 1.86 -6.87
CA TYR A 20 8.12 1.37 -7.97
C TYR A 20 6.76 2.07 -7.97
N LEU A 21 6.04 2.10 -6.85
CA LEU A 21 4.77 2.83 -6.74
C LEU A 21 4.89 4.31 -7.12
N GLN A 22 6.03 4.95 -6.83
CA GLN A 22 6.29 6.33 -7.22
C GLN A 22 6.43 6.52 -8.74
N GLN A 23 6.82 5.48 -9.48
CA GLN A 23 6.85 5.50 -10.95
C GLN A 23 5.46 5.28 -11.56
N HIS A 24 4.55 4.69 -10.79
CA HIS A 24 3.21 4.26 -11.18
C HIS A 24 2.11 5.05 -10.45
N LEU A 25 2.35 6.36 -10.23
CA LEU A 25 1.34 7.25 -9.64
C LEU A 25 0.16 7.42 -10.60
N GLY A 26 -1.06 7.47 -10.05
CA GLY A 26 -2.29 7.54 -10.81
C GLY A 26 -2.80 6.18 -11.31
N GLU A 27 -2.08 5.09 -11.02
CA GLU A 27 -2.55 3.73 -11.27
C GLU A 27 -3.33 3.18 -10.08
N ILE A 28 -4.16 2.18 -10.37
CA ILE A 28 -5.08 1.59 -9.39
C ILE A 28 -4.56 0.21 -9.01
N PHE A 29 -4.45 -0.05 -7.72
CA PHE A 29 -3.93 -1.30 -7.19
C PHE A 29 -4.99 -2.00 -6.34
N GLU A 30 -5.00 -3.33 -6.42
CA GLU A 30 -5.74 -4.16 -5.48
C GLU A 30 -5.04 -4.16 -4.13
N ALA A 31 -5.79 -3.83 -3.09
CA ALA A 31 -5.32 -3.77 -1.72
C ALA A 31 -6.26 -4.51 -0.78
N LYS A 32 -5.71 -4.96 0.35
CA LYS A 32 -6.47 -5.53 1.45
C LYS A 32 -6.17 -4.76 2.73
N VAL A 33 -7.21 -4.41 3.47
CA VAL A 33 -7.08 -3.85 4.81
C VAL A 33 -6.60 -4.96 5.74
N ARG A 34 -5.47 -4.77 6.40
CA ARG A 34 -4.95 -5.75 7.36
C ARG A 34 -5.43 -5.50 8.77
N LYS A 35 -5.27 -4.26 9.24
CA LYS A 35 -5.67 -3.83 10.57
C LYS A 35 -5.73 -2.32 10.68
N LYS A 36 -6.58 -1.83 11.55
CA LYS A 36 -6.56 -0.43 12.01
C LYS A 36 -5.37 -0.19 12.95
N LEU A 37 -4.70 0.94 12.76
CA LEU A 37 -3.62 1.43 13.62
C LEU A 37 -4.12 2.62 14.46
N ALA A 38 -3.32 3.01 15.46
CA ALA A 38 -3.57 4.23 16.21
C ALA A 38 -3.45 5.48 15.29
N ASN A 39 -4.07 6.59 15.73
CA ASN A 39 -4.01 7.89 15.05
C ASN A 39 -4.65 7.92 13.65
N ASN A 40 -5.76 7.20 13.47
CA ASN A 40 -6.51 7.16 12.19
C ASN A 40 -5.70 6.64 10.99
N ASN A 41 -4.64 5.87 11.27
CA ASN A 41 -3.90 5.14 10.27
C ASN A 41 -4.49 3.73 10.13
N THR A 42 -4.39 3.17 8.94
CA THR A 42 -4.78 1.79 8.65
C THR A 42 -3.64 1.12 7.91
N GLU A 43 -3.28 -0.08 8.34
CA GLU A 43 -2.30 -0.90 7.64
C GLU A 43 -2.99 -1.62 6.49
N ILE A 44 -2.53 -1.35 5.27
CA ILE A 44 -3.00 -2.03 4.06
C ILE A 44 -1.88 -2.88 3.47
N GLU A 45 -2.29 -3.89 2.72
CA GLU A 45 -1.44 -4.76 1.93
C GLU A 45 -1.80 -4.61 0.46
N LEU A 46 -0.88 -4.10 -0.35
CA LEU A 46 -1.02 -4.10 -1.80
C LEU A 46 -0.73 -5.52 -2.31
N LEU A 47 -1.75 -6.18 -2.86
CA LEU A 47 -1.73 -7.62 -3.13
C LEU A 47 -0.70 -7.98 -4.21
N GLU A 48 -0.67 -7.21 -5.29
CA GLU A 48 0.24 -7.44 -6.42
C GLU A 48 1.72 -7.32 -6.00
N LEU A 49 2.02 -6.41 -5.07
CA LEU A 49 3.40 -6.12 -4.65
C LEU A 49 3.80 -6.84 -3.36
N ASP A 50 2.88 -7.52 -2.66
CA ASP A 50 3.07 -7.97 -1.26
C ASP A 50 3.69 -6.84 -0.41
N CYS A 51 3.12 -5.64 -0.50
CA CYS A 51 3.66 -4.42 0.11
C CYS A 51 2.76 -3.94 1.24
N ILE A 52 3.30 -3.96 2.47
CA ILE A 52 2.57 -3.54 3.68
C ILE A 52 2.98 -2.13 4.10
N VAL A 53 2.00 -1.23 4.14
CA VAL A 53 2.20 0.21 4.35
C VAL A 53 1.06 0.81 5.16
N PRO A 54 1.37 1.74 6.08
CA PRO A 54 0.35 2.51 6.76
C PRO A 54 -0.19 3.61 5.84
N VAL A 55 -1.51 3.79 5.87
CA VAL A 55 -2.23 4.81 5.12
C VAL A 55 -3.17 5.56 6.05
N ALA A 56 -3.13 6.88 5.99
CA ALA A 56 -4.01 7.74 6.77
C ALA A 56 -5.40 7.84 6.12
N GLY A 57 -6.44 8.04 6.93
CA GLY A 57 -7.78 8.36 6.42
C GLY A 57 -8.59 7.18 5.90
N MET A 58 -8.14 5.95 6.18
CA MET A 58 -8.82 4.70 5.78
C MET A 58 -9.59 4.04 6.93
N GLY A 59 -9.85 4.77 8.02
CA GLY A 59 -10.42 4.22 9.26
C GLY A 59 -11.87 3.73 9.14
N GLU A 60 -12.56 4.07 8.05
CA GLU A 60 -13.92 3.62 7.75
C GLU A 60 -13.98 2.16 7.28
N HIS A 61 -12.91 1.64 6.68
CA HIS A 61 -12.87 0.28 6.14
C HIS A 61 -12.64 -0.78 7.21
N GLU A 62 -13.18 -1.98 7.03
CA GLU A 62 -13.05 -3.07 7.98
C GLU A 62 -11.79 -3.92 7.75
N ASP A 63 -11.31 -4.56 8.81
CA ASP A 63 -10.18 -5.48 8.73
C ASP A 63 -10.53 -6.67 7.81
N GLY A 64 -9.72 -6.89 6.78
CA GLY A 64 -9.92 -7.92 5.78
C GLY A 64 -10.65 -7.45 4.51
N GLU A 65 -11.18 -6.23 4.49
CA GLU A 65 -11.85 -5.63 3.33
C GLU A 65 -10.87 -5.50 2.14
N GLN A 66 -11.33 -5.88 0.95
CA GLN A 66 -10.58 -5.71 -0.30
C GLN A 66 -11.01 -4.43 -0.99
N LEU A 67 -10.04 -3.65 -1.43
CA LEU A 67 -10.22 -2.30 -1.95
C LEU A 67 -9.44 -2.13 -3.24
N LEU A 68 -9.97 -1.30 -4.14
CA LEU A 68 -9.24 -0.76 -5.27
C LEU A 68 -8.75 0.64 -4.88
N LEU A 69 -7.43 0.82 -4.85
CA LEU A 69 -6.80 2.05 -4.40
C LEU A 69 -6.05 2.72 -5.53
N LEU A 70 -6.45 3.95 -5.85
CA LEU A 70 -5.67 4.85 -6.69
C LEU A 70 -4.50 5.41 -5.87
N ILE A 71 -3.28 5.22 -6.33
CA ILE A 71 -2.09 5.73 -5.65
C ILE A 71 -1.78 7.14 -6.15
N ASN A 72 -2.01 8.15 -5.31
CA ASN A 72 -1.80 9.56 -5.69
C ASN A 72 -0.43 10.07 -5.22
N GLU A 73 0.03 9.58 -4.07
CA GLU A 73 1.27 10.05 -3.45
C GLU A 73 2.02 8.89 -2.79
N VAL A 74 3.35 8.92 -2.91
CA VAL A 74 4.25 7.96 -2.27
C VAL A 74 5.37 8.72 -1.57
N GLY A 75 5.51 8.51 -0.27
CA GLY A 75 6.66 9.00 0.50
C GLY A 75 7.59 7.86 0.88
N LEU A 76 8.90 8.04 0.64
CA LEU A 76 9.92 7.04 0.94
C LEU A 76 10.44 7.12 2.39
N GLU A 77 10.57 8.33 2.94
CA GLU A 77 11.13 8.58 4.27
C GLU A 77 10.33 9.68 5.00
N PRO A 78 9.46 9.34 5.98
CA PRO A 78 9.01 7.98 6.33
C PRO A 78 8.10 7.36 5.25
N PRO A 79 8.07 6.02 5.13
CA PRO A 79 7.14 5.29 4.28
C PRO A 79 5.67 5.67 4.51
N ARG A 80 5.04 6.27 3.51
CA ARG A 80 3.61 6.64 3.54
C ARG A 80 3.02 6.57 2.14
N LEU A 81 1.73 6.25 2.05
CA LEU A 81 0.97 6.38 0.81
C LEU A 81 -0.21 7.33 1.00
N GLY A 82 -0.41 8.21 0.02
CA GLY A 82 -1.66 8.91 -0.21
C GLY A 82 -2.47 8.15 -1.24
N VAL A 83 -3.59 7.58 -0.83
CA VAL A 83 -4.45 6.76 -1.69
C VAL A 83 -5.85 7.33 -1.74
N LYS A 84 -6.59 6.99 -2.79
CA LYS A 84 -8.03 7.24 -2.88
C LYS A 84 -8.74 5.94 -3.19
N THR A 85 -9.81 5.65 -2.46
CA THR A 85 -10.66 4.50 -2.70
C THR A 85 -11.47 4.69 -3.99
N GLN A 86 -11.46 3.68 -4.83
CA GLN A 86 -12.26 3.65 -6.06
C GLN A 86 -13.54 2.87 -5.80
N THR A 87 -14.68 3.43 -6.23
CA THR A 87 -15.97 2.76 -6.11
C THR A 87 -16.07 1.59 -7.10
N PRO A 88 -16.64 0.43 -6.69
CA PRO A 88 -16.69 -0.79 -7.51
C PRO A 88 -17.54 -0.72 -8.79
N GLY A 89 -18.06 0.45 -9.17
CA GLY A 89 -18.98 0.62 -10.30
C GLY A 89 -18.35 1.14 -11.60
N ALA A 90 -17.07 1.53 -11.57
CA ALA A 90 -16.33 1.87 -12.78
C ALA A 90 -15.58 0.62 -13.26
N GLU A 91 -15.62 0.32 -14.56
CA GLU A 91 -14.71 -0.67 -15.16
C GLU A 91 -13.27 -0.18 -14.98
N VAL A 92 -12.67 -0.60 -13.87
CA VAL A 92 -11.32 -0.24 -13.48
C VAL A 92 -10.46 -1.48 -13.65
N ILE A 93 -9.46 -1.37 -14.52
CA ILE A 93 -8.45 -2.42 -14.68
C ILE A 93 -7.35 -2.12 -13.64
N PRO A 94 -7.20 -2.95 -12.59
CA PRO A 94 -6.10 -2.77 -11.65
C PRO A 94 -4.77 -3.06 -12.35
N HIS A 95 -3.74 -2.34 -11.93
CA HIS A 95 -2.39 -2.51 -12.40
C HIS A 95 -1.87 -3.91 -12.11
N ARG A 96 -1.09 -4.44 -13.05
CA ARG A 96 -0.42 -5.74 -12.96
C ARG A 96 1.06 -5.54 -13.25
N LEU A 97 1.91 -6.30 -12.56
CA LEU A 97 3.34 -6.31 -12.87
C LEU A 97 3.52 -6.95 -14.26
N GLU A 98 4.03 -6.18 -15.23
CA GLU A 98 4.43 -6.66 -16.56
C GLU A 98 5.73 -7.47 -16.53
#